data_AF-A0A8X6I948-F1
#
_entry.id   AF-A0A8X6I948-F1
#
_cell.length_a   1.000
_cell.length_b   1.000
_cell.length_c   1.000
_cell.angle_alpha   90.00
_cell.angle_beta   90.00
_cell.angle_gamma   90.00
#
_symmetry.space_group_name_H-M   'P 1'
#
loop_
_entity.id
_entity.type
_entity.pdbx_description
1 polymer ?
#
loop_
_entity_poly.entity_id
_entity_poly.type
_entity_poly.pdbx_seq_one_letter_code
_entity_poly.pdbx_strand_id
1 'polypeptide(L)'
;MLNPFTVDVNEVDIVFQEGILELKYDEESKNSFNKHGIAKLWQNKKMPKLYPKMWENMKNILIPFPTSYLVESGFSAVNNIMSKQRNRLNITERGDLRLFLTKIEPDINEIISKHQAQGSH
;
A
#
# COMPACT_ATOMS: atom_id res chain seq x y z
N MET A 1 -9.35 -10.30 8.32
CA MET A 1 -8.05 -9.65 8.60
C MET A 1 -7.78 -9.79 10.08
N LEU A 2 -6.73 -10.51 10.48
CA LEU A 2 -6.45 -10.77 11.89
C LEU A 2 -5.84 -9.51 12.52
N ASN A 3 -6.43 -8.99 13.60
CA ASN A 3 -5.86 -7.87 14.34
C ASN A 3 -4.79 -8.43 15.31
N PRO A 4 -3.51 -8.04 15.16
CA PRO A 4 -2.43 -8.58 16.00
C PRO A 4 -2.58 -8.21 17.48
N PHE A 5 -3.40 -7.20 17.83
CA PHE A 5 -3.62 -6.78 19.20
C PHE A 5 -4.76 -7.55 19.90
N THR A 6 -5.62 -8.24 19.16
CA THR A 6 -6.78 -8.98 19.72
C THR A 6 -6.68 -10.48 19.55
N VAL A 7 -5.72 -10.98 18.76
CA VAL A 7 -5.49 -12.41 18.59
C VAL A 7 -5.02 -13.05 19.90
N ASP A 8 -5.50 -14.27 20.17
CA ASP A 8 -4.93 -15.11 21.21
C ASP A 8 -3.58 -15.65 20.72
N VAL A 9 -2.53 -15.42 21.51
CA VAL A 9 -1.17 -15.83 21.17
C VAL A 9 -1.10 -17.36 21.02
N ASN A 10 -1.91 -18.10 21.78
CA ASN A 10 -1.90 -19.57 21.74
C ASN A 10 -2.50 -20.16 20.45
N GLU A 11 -3.30 -19.38 19.71
CA GLU A 11 -3.92 -19.79 18.45
C GLU A 11 -3.02 -19.54 17.23
N VAL A 12 -1.87 -18.88 17.43
CA VAL A 12 -0.94 -18.55 16.35
C VAL A 12 0.24 -19.52 16.36
N ASP A 13 0.77 -19.81 15.17
CA ASP A 13 2.03 -20.52 14.99
C ASP A 13 3.11 -19.95 15.91
N ILE A 14 3.84 -20.84 16.60
CA ILE A 14 4.91 -20.54 17.54
C ILE A 14 5.94 -19.56 16.97
N VAL A 15 6.14 -19.59 15.65
CA VAL A 15 7.05 -18.69 14.94
C VAL A 15 6.65 -17.20 15.05
N PHE A 16 5.38 -16.90 15.31
CA PHE A 16 4.87 -15.53 15.43
C PHE A 16 4.47 -15.14 16.85
N GLN A 17 4.41 -16.09 17.79
CA GLN A 17 3.91 -15.84 19.15
C GLN A 17 4.69 -14.76 19.88
N GLU A 18 6.02 -14.83 19.86
CA GLU A 18 6.90 -13.86 20.50
C GLU A 18 6.70 -12.46 19.91
N GLY A 19 6.75 -12.34 18.58
CA GLY A 19 6.55 -11.05 17.91
C GLY A 19 5.15 -10.46 18.12
N ILE A 20 4.11 -11.29 18.18
CA ILE A 20 2.74 -10.84 18.51
C ILE A 20 2.67 -10.38 19.96
N LEU A 21 3.29 -11.11 20.89
CA LEU A 21 3.30 -10.75 22.30
C LEU A 21 3.98 -9.39 22.50
N GLU A 22 5.18 -9.20 21.94
CA GLU A 22 5.89 -7.91 21.99
C GLU A 22 5.05 -6.78 21.38
N LEU A 23 4.50 -7.00 20.18
CA LEU A 23 3.69 -6.01 19.49
C LEU A 23 2.43 -5.64 20.29
N LYS A 24 1.84 -6.58 21.02
CA LYS A 24 0.64 -6.37 21.86
C LYS A 24 0.90 -5.40 23.01
N TYR A 25 2.12 -5.40 23.53
CA TYR A 25 2.57 -4.50 24.61
C TYR A 25 3.29 -3.23 24.09
N ASP A 26 3.53 -3.12 22.79
CA ASP A 26 4.06 -1.90 22.18
C ASP A 26 2.95 -0.83 22.01
N GLU A 27 2.92 0.13 22.93
CA GLU A 27 1.97 1.25 22.90
C GLU A 27 2.15 2.16 21.67
N GLU A 28 3.37 2.32 21.14
CA GLU A 28 3.64 3.13 19.93
C GLU A 28 2.90 2.51 18.74
N SER A 29 3.08 1.19 18.56
CA SER A 29 2.41 0.42 17.50
C SER A 29 0.90 0.37 17.68
N LYS A 30 0.40 0.18 18.91
CA LYS A 30 -1.04 0.17 19.21
C LYS A 30 -1.69 1.52 18.90
N ASN A 31 -1.04 2.62 19.27
CA ASN A 31 -1.50 3.97 18.95
C ASN A 31 -1.47 4.24 17.44
N SER A 32 -0.42 3.78 16.73
CA SER A 32 -0.33 3.90 15.27
C SER A 32 -1.47 3.15 14.58
N PHE A 33 -1.75 1.92 15.01
CA PHE A 33 -2.87 1.11 14.52
C PHE A 33 -4.22 1.78 14.76
N ASN A 34 -4.48 2.27 15.97
CA ASN A 34 -5.76 2.91 16.30
C ASN A 34 -5.99 4.21 15.50
N LYS A 35 -4.92 4.97 15.22
CA LYS A 35 -5.00 6.24 14.49
C LYS A 35 -5.06 6.08 12.97
N HIS A 36 -4.29 5.14 12.41
CA HIS A 36 -4.04 5.09 10.97
C HIS A 36 -4.32 3.70 10.34
N GLY A 37 -4.74 2.73 11.14
CA GLY A 37 -5.05 1.37 10.71
C GLY A 37 -3.83 0.47 10.49
N ILE A 38 -4.11 -0.79 10.13
CA ILE A 38 -3.10 -1.84 9.96
C ILE A 38 -2.09 -1.51 8.86
N ALA A 39 -2.51 -0.84 7.79
CA ALA A 39 -1.65 -0.58 6.65
C ALA A 39 -0.48 0.34 7.06
N LYS A 40 -0.78 1.37 7.85
CA LYS A 40 0.22 2.33 8.31
C LYS A 40 1.15 1.74 9.37
N LEU A 41 0.61 0.88 10.25
CA LEU A 41 1.41 0.12 11.21
C LEU A 41 2.53 -0.61 10.49
N TRP A 42 2.17 -1.44 9.50
CA TRP A 42 3.14 -2.27 8.80
C TRP A 42 4.06 -1.40 7.92
N GLN A 43 3.59 -0.32 7.28
CA GLN A 43 4.44 0.60 6.51
C GLN A 43 5.57 1.28 7.33
N ASN A 44 5.57 1.16 8.66
CA ASN A 44 6.65 1.68 9.49
C ASN A 44 7.98 0.95 9.18
N LYS A 45 9.03 1.74 8.91
CA LYS A 45 10.38 1.25 8.58
C LYS A 45 11.01 0.34 9.66
N LYS A 46 10.52 0.40 10.90
CA LYS A 46 10.95 -0.47 12.01
C LYS A 46 10.44 -1.92 11.85
N MET A 47 9.24 -2.11 11.30
CA MET A 47 8.55 -3.42 11.21
C MET A 47 9.33 -4.50 10.46
N PRO A 48 9.92 -4.27 9.27
CA PRO A 48 10.74 -5.28 8.60
C PRO A 48 11.99 -5.70 9.38
N LYS A 49 12.47 -4.86 10.30
CA LYS A 49 13.68 -5.14 11.10
C LYS A 49 13.34 -5.89 12.39
N LEU A 50 12.26 -5.47 13.06
CA LEU A 50 11.82 -6.06 14.32
C LEU A 50 11.06 -7.37 14.11
N TYR A 51 10.20 -7.41 13.08
CA TYR A 51 9.29 -8.52 12.83
C TYR A 51 9.35 -9.00 11.37
N PRO A 52 10.52 -9.46 10.88
CA PRO A 52 10.73 -9.75 9.46
C PRO A 52 9.74 -10.78 8.91
N LYS A 53 9.48 -11.87 9.64
CA LYS A 53 8.54 -12.94 9.23
C LYS A 53 7.09 -12.47 9.20
N MET A 54 6.67 -11.67 10.19
CA MET A 54 5.31 -11.11 10.24
C MET A 54 5.11 -10.07 9.13
N TRP A 55 6.10 -9.20 8.93
CA TRP A 55 6.12 -8.23 7.84
C TRP A 55 6.04 -8.91 6.48
N GLU A 56 6.76 -10.02 6.28
CA GLU A 56 6.69 -10.78 5.03
C GLU A 56 5.28 -11.29 4.72
N ASN A 57 4.53 -11.74 5.71
CA ASN A 57 3.13 -12.14 5.50
C ASN A 57 2.23 -10.94 5.25
N MET A 58 2.48 -9.84 5.96
CA MET A 58 1.66 -8.62 5.87
C MET A 58 1.92 -7.81 4.59
N LYS A 59 3.11 -7.93 3.98
CA LYS A 59 3.45 -7.20 2.74
C LYS A 59 2.46 -7.51 1.62
N ASN A 60 1.99 -8.76 1.53
CA ASN A 60 1.03 -9.20 0.51
C ASN A 60 -0.34 -8.53 0.69
N ILE A 61 -0.71 -8.22 1.94
CA ILE A 61 -1.95 -7.50 2.28
C ILE A 61 -1.82 -6.01 1.96
N LEU A 62 -0.59 -5.47 1.97
CA LEU A 62 -0.31 -4.08 1.59
C LEU A 62 -0.30 -3.85 0.08
N ILE A 63 -0.30 -4.92 -0.72
CA ILE A 63 -0.35 -4.81 -2.18
C ILE A 63 -1.73 -4.26 -2.58
N PRO A 64 -1.79 -3.25 -3.47
CA PRO A 64 -3.04 -2.59 -3.86
C PRO A 64 -4.02 -3.45 -4.66
N PHE A 65 -3.78 -4.75 -4.82
CA PHE A 65 -4.64 -5.68 -5.57
C PHE A 65 -5.20 -6.82 -4.71
N PRO A 66 -5.85 -6.56 -3.56
CA PRO A 66 -6.36 -7.62 -2.71
C PRO A 66 -7.59 -8.34 -3.30
N THR A 67 -8.20 -7.85 -4.38
CA THR A 67 -9.44 -8.39 -4.95
C THR A 67 -9.33 -8.67 -6.45
N SER A 68 -10.08 -9.67 -6.92
CA SER A 68 -10.22 -9.96 -8.36
C SER A 68 -10.72 -8.74 -9.14
N TYR A 69 -11.61 -7.93 -8.55
CA TYR A 69 -12.10 -6.69 -9.15
C TYR A 69 -10.98 -5.70 -9.48
N LEU A 70 -9.99 -5.53 -8.59
CA LEU A 70 -8.87 -4.62 -8.84
C LEU A 70 -7.92 -5.19 -9.90
N VAL A 71 -7.80 -6.52 -9.98
CA VAL A 71 -7.08 -7.19 -11.07
C VAL A 71 -7.79 -6.97 -12.41
N GLU A 72 -9.11 -7.18 -12.47
CA GLU A 72 -9.93 -6.94 -13.67
C GLU A 72 -9.89 -5.47 -14.11
N SER A 73 -10.04 -4.55 -13.14
CA SER A 73 -9.92 -3.10 -13.37
C SER A 73 -8.52 -2.74 -13.87
N GLY A 74 -7.47 -3.37 -13.32
CA GLY A 74 -6.09 -3.24 -13.78
C GLY A 74 -5.93 -3.66 -15.24
N PHE A 75 -6.43 -4.84 -15.61
CA PHE A 75 -6.40 -5.32 -16.98
C PHE A 75 -7.19 -4.42 -17.94
N SER A 76 -8.36 -3.94 -17.52
CA SER A 76 -9.16 -2.99 -18.30
C SER A 76 -8.41 -1.68 -18.54
N ALA A 77 -7.77 -1.12 -17.50
CA ALA A 77 -6.95 0.09 -17.60
C ALA A 77 -5.74 -0.12 -18.54
N VAL A 78 -5.04 -1.25 -18.40
CA VAL A 78 -3.94 -1.62 -19.30
C VAL A 78 -4.42 -1.69 -20.76
N ASN A 79 -5.53 -2.38 -21.03
CA ASN A 79 -6.10 -2.47 -22.37
C ASN A 79 -6.48 -1.10 -22.93
N ASN A 80 -7.10 -0.23 -22.12
CA ASN A 80 -7.48 1.11 -22.56
C ASN A 80 -6.24 1.96 -22.91
N ILE A 81 -5.20 1.92 -22.06
CA ILE A 81 -3.95 2.64 -22.32
C ILE A 81 -3.28 2.08 -23.58
N MET A 82 -3.16 0.77 -23.73
CA MET A 82 -2.48 0.14 -24.87
C MET A 82 -3.23 0.26 -26.21
N SER A 83 -4.55 0.41 -26.19
CA SER A 83 -5.38 0.51 -27.41
C SER A 83 -5.71 1.94 -27.83
N LYS A 84 -5.94 2.85 -26.87
CA LYS A 84 -6.50 4.19 -27.16
C LYS A 84 -5.64 5.36 -26.68
N GLN A 85 -4.87 5.19 -25.61
CA GLN A 85 -4.19 6.32 -24.95
C GLN A 85 -2.66 6.20 -24.94
N ARG A 86 -2.11 5.26 -25.72
CA ARG A 86 -0.68 4.87 -25.75
C ARG A 86 0.26 6.03 -26.07
N ASN A 87 -0.22 7.00 -26.84
CA ASN A 87 0.57 8.18 -27.24
C ASN A 87 0.75 9.21 -26.10
N ARG A 88 -0.05 9.10 -25.01
CA ARG A 88 -0.05 10.07 -23.90
C ARG A 88 0.29 9.43 -22.55
N LEU A 89 0.00 8.14 -22.38
CA LEU A 89 0.11 7.43 -21.11
C LEU A 89 1.03 6.21 -21.23
N ASN A 90 1.88 6.01 -20.22
CA ASN A 90 2.83 4.92 -20.10
C ASN A 90 2.58 4.13 -18.80
N ILE A 91 2.26 2.85 -18.97
CA ILE A 91 1.87 1.92 -17.90
C ILE A 91 3.02 1.68 -16.91
N THR A 92 4.25 1.54 -17.41
CA THR A 92 5.38 1.01 -16.66
C THR A 92 6.26 2.09 -16.03
N GLU A 93 6.45 3.23 -16.71
CA GLU A 93 7.45 4.21 -16.27
C GLU A 93 6.87 5.40 -15.52
N ARG A 94 5.61 5.78 -15.78
CA ARG A 94 4.99 7.00 -15.21
C ARG A 94 4.03 6.74 -14.06
N GLY A 95 3.76 5.47 -13.74
CA GLY A 95 2.82 5.10 -12.69
C GLY A 95 1.35 5.35 -13.05
N ASP A 96 1.03 5.54 -14.34
CA ASP A 96 -0.32 5.83 -14.81
C ASP A 96 -1.32 4.74 -14.42
N LEU A 97 -0.90 3.47 -14.48
CA LEU A 97 -1.72 2.34 -14.04
C LEU A 97 -2.02 2.44 -12.54
N ARG A 98 -1.04 2.83 -11.72
CA ARG A 98 -1.24 3.05 -10.27
C ARG A 98 -2.22 4.21 -10.02
N LEU A 99 -2.15 5.28 -10.81
CA LEU A 99 -3.08 6.40 -10.70
C LEU A 99 -4.52 5.96 -11.03
N PHE A 100 -4.71 5.15 -12.08
CA PHE A 100 -6.04 4.63 -12.44
C PHE A 100 -6.67 3.71 -11.37
N LEU A 101 -5.83 2.97 -10.65
CA LEU A 101 -6.30 1.92 -9.74
C LEU A 101 -6.39 2.36 -8.29
N THR A 102 -5.75 3.46 -7.94
CA THR A 102 -5.78 3.99 -6.58
C THR A 102 -6.79 5.12 -6.48
N LYS A 103 -7.35 5.30 -5.28
CA LYS A 103 -8.15 6.50 -4.94
C LYS A 103 -7.25 7.67 -4.54
N ILE A 104 -5.96 7.63 -4.90
CA ILE A 104 -5.01 8.67 -4.56
C ILE A 104 -5.34 9.85 -5.46
N GLU A 105 -5.81 10.93 -4.87
CA GLU A 105 -6.02 12.17 -5.58
C GLU A 105 -4.65 12.84 -5.83
N PRO A 106 -4.36 13.27 -7.07
CA PRO A 106 -3.14 14.01 -7.35
C PRO A 106 -3.16 15.36 -6.62
N ASP A 107 -2.03 15.74 -6.01
CA ASP A 107 -1.88 17.09 -5.45
C ASP A 107 -1.74 18.11 -6.59
N ILE A 108 -2.87 18.64 -7.03
CA ILE A 108 -2.96 19.58 -8.15
C ILE A 108 -2.15 20.85 -7.87
N ASN A 109 -2.11 21.32 -6.62
CA ASN A 109 -1.38 22.54 -6.27
C ASN A 109 0.12 22.34 -6.41
N GLU A 110 0.64 21.20 -5.93
CA GLU A 110 2.04 20.84 -6.11
C GLU A 110 2.39 20.70 -7.61
N ILE A 111 1.53 20.05 -8.39
CA ILE A 111 1.73 19.88 -9.84
C ILE A 111 1.78 21.23 -10.56
N ILE A 112 0.84 22.15 -10.27
CA ILE A 112 0.82 23.50 -10.86
C ILE A 112 2.08 24.27 -10.50
N SER A 113 2.53 24.21 -9.24
CA SER A 113 3.73 24.91 -8.80
C SER A 113 5.02 24.48 -9.52
N LYS A 114 5.05 23.22 -10.00
CA LYS A 114 6.18 22.65 -10.74
C LYS A 114 6.03 22.78 -12.26
N HIS A 115 4.88 23.27 -12.73
CA HIS A 115 4.64 23.42 -14.15
C HIS A 115 5.44 24.62 -14.71
N GLN A 116 6.47 24.35 -15.49
CA GLN A 116 7.10 25.37 -16.33
C GLN A 116 6.27 25.57 -17.59
N ALA A 117 5.69 26.76 -17.74
CA ALA A 117 5.09 27.18 -18.99
C ALA A 117 6.16 27.17 -20.08
N GLN A 118 6.06 26.23 -21.02
CA GLN A 118 6.87 26.27 -22.23
C GLN A 118 6.30 27.43 -23.07
N GLY A 119 7.11 28.47 -23.25
CA GLY A 119 6.74 29.59 -24.13
C GLY A 119 6.46 29.06 -25.54
N SER A 120 5.35 29.51 -26.14
CA SER A 120 5.06 29.21 -27.54
C SER A 120 6.09 29.91 -28.42
N HIS A 121 6.63 29.19 -29.40
CA HIS A 121 7.37 29.77 -30.52
C HIS A 121 6.41 30.40 -31.53
#